data_AF-A0ABD5T173-F1
#
_entry.id   AF-A0ABD5T173-F1
#
_cell.length_a   1.000
_cell.length_b   1.000
_cell.length_c   1.000
_cell.angle_alpha   90.00
_cell.angle_beta   90.00
_cell.angle_gamma   90.00
#
_symmetry.space_group_name_H-M   'P 1'
#
loop_
_entity.id
_entity.type
_entity.pdbx_description
1 polymer ?
#
loop_
_entity_poly.entity_id
_entity_poly.type
_entity_poly.pdbx_seq_one_letter_code
_entity_poly.pdbx_strand_id
1 'polypeptide(L)'
;MTDDGREFEREYADLGATTQNAMDIAETSMDIVRQFVPDETLADRIRQKSVHSMGDIEFQHLIEFTGGDGLGDDEDAPVRAGARAVLDEATIVTDITMSKAGITGRGHNCEKRKAIGNGAELAKETGMTRTAASVLELDKQGVYDGAVATIGNAPTAAFALADCIEDGTRPAAIVATPVGFVKAEESRQRIREVSEAYD
;
A
#
# COMPACT_ATOMS: atom_id res chain seq x y z
N MET A 1 -33.30 -24.55 26.10
CA MET A 1 -33.72 -23.19 25.71
C MET A 1 -32.52 -22.29 26.00
N THR A 2 -31.44 -22.42 25.22
CA THR A 2 -31.16 -21.68 23.98
C THR A 2 -31.20 -20.17 24.18
N ASP A 3 -30.05 -19.61 24.54
CA ASP A 3 -29.62 -18.30 24.06
C ASP A 3 -28.12 -18.41 23.73
N ASP A 4 -27.86 -19.20 22.69
CA ASP A 4 -26.60 -19.25 21.96
C ASP A 4 -26.93 -18.64 20.60
N GLY A 5 -26.64 -17.34 20.48
CA GLY A 5 -27.42 -16.45 19.61
C GLY A 5 -26.64 -15.25 19.10
N ARG A 6 -25.44 -15.51 18.56
CA ARG A 6 -24.73 -14.80 17.45
C ARG A 6 -23.24 -14.60 17.74
N GLU A 7 -22.49 -15.69 17.61
CA GLU A 7 -21.02 -15.71 17.51
C GLU A 7 -20.55 -16.11 16.09
N PHE A 8 -21.35 -15.83 15.06
CA PHE A 8 -20.98 -16.08 13.66
C PHE A 8 -21.01 -14.77 12.88
N GLU A 9 -19.97 -14.58 12.05
CA GLU A 9 -19.66 -13.45 11.15
C GLU A 9 -18.86 -12.29 11.74
N ARG A 10 -17.66 -12.58 12.25
CA ARG A 10 -16.51 -11.64 12.19
C ARG A 10 -15.84 -11.71 10.81
N GLU A 11 -16.59 -11.62 9.72
CA GLU A 11 -16.02 -11.94 8.40
C GLU A 11 -15.53 -10.73 7.61
N TYR A 12 -16.01 -9.52 7.87
CA TYR A 12 -15.40 -8.32 7.27
C TYR A 12 -15.84 -7.06 8.03
N ALA A 13 -15.03 -6.60 8.98
CA ALA A 13 -15.24 -5.28 9.55
C ALA A 13 -14.62 -4.26 8.61
N ASP A 14 -15.44 -3.58 7.78
CA ASP A 14 -14.99 -2.31 7.23
C ASP A 14 -14.65 -1.41 8.41
N LEU A 15 -13.34 -1.21 8.63
CA LEU A 15 -12.79 -0.52 9.79
C LEU A 15 -13.24 0.94 9.86
N GLY A 16 -14.02 1.46 8.90
CA GLY A 16 -14.66 2.78 8.97
C GLY A 16 -16.07 2.79 9.57
N ALA A 17 -16.84 1.70 9.43
CA ALA A 17 -18.23 1.64 9.86
C ALA A 17 -18.34 1.43 11.39
N THR A 18 -19.10 2.29 12.08
CA THR A 18 -19.25 2.22 13.55
C THR A 18 -20.70 2.14 14.02
N THR A 19 -21.66 2.13 13.11
CA THR A 19 -23.10 1.99 13.41
C THR A 19 -23.67 0.83 12.63
N GLN A 20 -24.76 0.22 13.11
CA GLN A 20 -25.38 -0.92 12.40
C GLN A 20 -25.71 -0.55 10.95
N ASN A 21 -26.40 0.58 10.73
CA ASN A 21 -26.72 1.05 9.39
C ASN A 21 -25.48 1.29 8.52
N ALA A 22 -24.36 1.75 9.10
CA ALA A 22 -23.12 1.92 8.34
C ALA A 22 -22.48 0.57 7.99
N MET A 23 -22.57 -0.43 8.88
CA MET A 23 -22.10 -1.79 8.61
C MET A 23 -22.94 -2.43 7.50
N ASP A 24 -24.28 -2.32 7.58
CA ASP A 24 -25.20 -2.84 6.57
C ASP A 24 -24.91 -2.24 5.17
N ILE A 25 -24.62 -0.93 5.10
CA ILE A 25 -24.24 -0.26 3.84
C ILE A 25 -22.89 -0.77 3.32
N ALA A 26 -21.90 -0.91 4.19
CA ALA A 26 -20.57 -1.37 3.81
C ALA A 26 -20.59 -2.82 3.31
N GLU A 27 -21.31 -3.70 4.01
CA GLU A 27 -21.53 -5.10 3.60
C GLU A 27 -22.24 -5.17 2.25
N THR A 28 -23.37 -4.47 2.10
CA THR A 28 -24.10 -4.42 0.82
C THR A 28 -23.21 -3.94 -0.32
N SER A 29 -22.38 -2.93 -0.08
CA SER A 29 -21.46 -2.43 -1.10
C SER A 29 -20.40 -3.46 -1.48
N MET A 30 -19.85 -4.20 -0.52
CA MET A 30 -18.87 -5.25 -0.79
C MET A 30 -19.48 -6.46 -1.49
N ASP A 31 -20.72 -6.81 -1.18
CA ASP A 31 -21.45 -7.88 -1.88
C ASP A 31 -21.69 -7.54 -3.35
N ILE A 32 -21.88 -6.26 -3.68
CA ILE A 32 -21.90 -5.80 -5.07
C ILE A 32 -20.52 -5.96 -5.70
N VAL A 33 -19.44 -5.56 -5.02
CA VAL A 33 -18.07 -5.68 -5.55
C VAL A 33 -17.70 -7.14 -5.83
N ARG A 34 -18.07 -8.07 -4.94
CA ARG A 34 -17.84 -9.52 -5.09
C ARG A 34 -18.57 -10.16 -6.28
N GLN A 35 -19.56 -9.49 -6.87
CA GLN A 35 -20.16 -9.94 -8.12
C GLN A 35 -19.23 -9.73 -9.33
N PHE A 36 -18.22 -8.87 -9.20
CA PHE A 36 -17.31 -8.50 -10.28
C PHE A 36 -15.87 -8.94 -10.04
N VAL A 37 -15.42 -8.93 -8.78
CA VAL A 37 -14.07 -9.35 -8.39
C VAL A 37 -14.18 -10.67 -7.63
N PRO A 38 -13.36 -11.69 -7.95
CA PRO A 38 -13.30 -12.94 -7.17
C PRO A 38 -13.00 -12.68 -5.69
N ASP A 39 -13.21 -13.67 -4.82
CA ASP A 39 -12.94 -13.61 -3.38
C ASP A 39 -12.21 -14.88 -2.92
N GLU A 40 -11.21 -15.32 -3.70
CA GLU A 40 -10.52 -16.60 -3.49
C GLU A 40 -9.11 -16.42 -2.91
N THR A 41 -8.46 -15.30 -3.22
CA THR A 41 -7.06 -15.02 -2.89
C THR A 41 -6.90 -13.80 -1.98
N LEU A 42 -5.72 -13.60 -1.38
CA LEU A 42 -5.43 -12.35 -0.65
C LEU A 42 -5.34 -11.15 -1.60
N ALA A 43 -4.80 -11.35 -2.79
CA ALA A 43 -4.74 -10.38 -3.87
C ALA A 43 -6.14 -9.90 -4.29
N ASP A 44 -7.12 -10.81 -4.35
CA ASP A 44 -8.52 -10.47 -4.61
C ASP A 44 -9.08 -9.48 -3.59
N ARG A 45 -8.76 -9.63 -2.30
CA ARG A 45 -9.20 -8.70 -1.26
C ARG A 45 -8.64 -7.30 -1.47
N ILE A 46 -7.41 -7.19 -1.98
CA ILE A 46 -6.82 -5.90 -2.37
C ILE A 46 -7.55 -5.32 -3.59
N ARG A 47 -7.84 -6.14 -4.61
CA ARG A 47 -8.62 -5.71 -5.79
C ARG A 47 -10.01 -5.23 -5.40
N GLN A 48 -10.75 -5.98 -4.58
CA GLN A 48 -12.07 -5.60 -4.09
C GLN A 48 -12.03 -4.27 -3.33
N LYS A 49 -11.10 -4.10 -2.38
CA LYS A 49 -11.00 -2.84 -1.62
C LYS A 49 -10.66 -1.65 -2.51
N SER A 50 -9.87 -1.87 -3.55
CA SER A 50 -9.51 -0.84 -4.51
C SER A 50 -10.68 -0.44 -5.39
N VAL A 51 -11.44 -1.41 -5.93
CA VAL A 51 -12.70 -1.17 -6.66
C VAL A 51 -13.70 -0.43 -5.78
N HIS A 52 -13.91 -0.88 -4.54
CA HIS A 52 -14.79 -0.21 -3.58
C HIS A 52 -14.37 1.24 -3.32
N SER A 53 -13.08 1.49 -3.12
CA SER A 53 -12.55 2.83 -2.82
C SER A 53 -12.63 3.78 -4.02
N MET A 54 -12.52 3.28 -5.25
CA MET A 54 -12.54 4.10 -6.47
C MET A 54 -13.94 4.25 -7.05
N GLY A 55 -14.85 3.31 -6.74
CA GLY A 55 -16.15 3.23 -7.40
C GLY A 55 -16.05 2.82 -8.87
N ASP A 56 -14.96 2.15 -9.26
CA ASP A 56 -14.66 1.73 -10.64
C ASP A 56 -14.29 0.25 -10.66
N ILE A 57 -15.13 -0.56 -11.32
CA ILE A 57 -14.96 -2.02 -11.41
C ILE A 57 -13.75 -2.39 -12.28
N GLU A 58 -13.42 -1.57 -13.27
CA GLU A 58 -12.30 -1.83 -14.19
C GLU A 58 -10.96 -1.73 -13.46
N PHE A 59 -10.92 -1.05 -12.31
CA PHE A 59 -9.70 -0.88 -11.52
C PHE A 59 -9.06 -2.21 -11.10
N GLN A 60 -9.85 -3.28 -10.98
CA GLN A 60 -9.34 -4.62 -10.68
C GLN A 60 -8.31 -5.12 -11.70
N HIS A 61 -8.44 -4.71 -12.97
CA HIS A 61 -7.58 -5.11 -14.07
C HIS A 61 -6.29 -4.28 -14.15
N LEU A 62 -6.19 -3.22 -13.34
CA LEU A 62 -5.03 -2.33 -13.30
C LEU A 62 -4.05 -2.66 -12.16
N ILE A 63 -4.43 -3.57 -11.25
CA ILE A 63 -3.59 -3.95 -10.12
C ILE A 63 -2.74 -5.15 -10.52
N GLU A 64 -1.43 -4.94 -10.41
CA GLU A 64 -0.40 -5.96 -10.62
C GLU A 64 0.32 -6.21 -9.29
N PHE A 65 0.69 -7.47 -9.06
CA PHE A 65 1.45 -7.91 -7.89
C PHE A 65 2.78 -8.48 -8.38
N THR A 66 3.84 -8.21 -7.64
CA THR A 66 5.20 -8.63 -7.97
C THR A 66 5.91 -8.98 -6.66
N GLY A 67 6.67 -10.08 -6.67
CA GLY A 67 7.48 -10.54 -5.56
C GLY A 67 7.15 -11.98 -5.15
N GLY A 68 8.15 -12.70 -4.65
CA GLY A 68 8.01 -14.07 -4.17
C GLY A 68 8.19 -14.21 -2.66
N ASP A 69 7.75 -15.35 -2.13
CA ASP A 69 8.13 -15.79 -0.79
C ASP A 69 8.39 -17.31 -0.74
N GLY A 70 8.63 -17.83 0.46
CA GLY A 70 8.91 -19.27 0.66
C GLY A 70 7.74 -20.21 0.30
N LEU A 71 6.55 -19.69 0.00
CA LEU A 71 5.39 -20.46 -0.44
C LEU A 71 5.25 -20.47 -1.98
N GLY A 72 5.87 -19.50 -2.66
CA GLY A 72 5.89 -19.41 -4.11
C GLY A 72 5.99 -17.98 -4.61
N ASP A 73 6.03 -17.86 -5.92
CA ASP A 73 5.87 -16.59 -6.65
C ASP A 73 4.41 -16.50 -7.09
N ASP A 74 3.56 -16.03 -6.17
CA ASP A 74 2.13 -15.83 -6.36
C ASP A 74 1.74 -14.40 -5.99
N GLU A 75 0.58 -13.94 -6.49
CA GLU A 75 0.11 -12.57 -6.22
C GLU A 75 -0.15 -12.31 -4.73
N ASP A 76 -0.29 -13.36 -3.92
CA ASP A 76 -0.51 -13.27 -2.49
C ASP A 76 0.79 -13.02 -1.71
N ALA A 77 1.97 -13.36 -2.27
CA ALA A 77 3.27 -13.20 -1.62
C ALA A 77 3.54 -11.75 -1.15
N PRO A 78 3.45 -10.72 -2.00
CA PRO A 78 3.61 -9.34 -1.55
C PRO A 78 2.52 -8.89 -0.57
N VAL A 79 1.31 -9.47 -0.65
CA VAL A 79 0.23 -9.19 0.31
C VAL A 79 0.54 -9.77 1.68
N ARG A 80 1.07 -11.01 1.74
CA ARG A 80 1.53 -11.65 2.97
C ARG A 80 2.68 -10.87 3.60
N ALA A 81 3.67 -10.44 2.80
CA ALA A 81 4.79 -9.63 3.26
C ALA A 81 4.31 -8.30 3.90
N GLY A 82 3.42 -7.58 3.21
CA GLY A 82 2.84 -6.35 3.73
C GLY A 82 2.00 -6.57 4.99
N ALA A 83 1.15 -7.60 5.01
CA ALA A 83 0.35 -7.94 6.20
C ALA A 83 1.24 -8.29 7.40
N ARG A 84 2.31 -9.04 7.19
CA ARG A 84 3.29 -9.37 8.23
C ARG A 84 3.99 -8.13 8.75
N ALA A 85 4.45 -7.25 7.88
CA ALA A 85 5.07 -5.98 8.28
C ALA A 85 4.12 -5.12 9.14
N VAL A 86 2.83 -5.07 8.80
CA VAL A 86 1.82 -4.37 9.62
C VAL A 86 1.61 -5.04 10.98
N LEU A 87 1.55 -6.38 11.02
CA LEU A 87 1.42 -7.15 12.27
C LEU A 87 2.65 -7.00 13.17
N ASP A 88 3.84 -6.91 12.57
CA ASP A 88 5.11 -6.66 13.25
C ASP A 88 5.31 -5.16 13.61
N GLU A 89 4.28 -4.34 13.42
CA GLU A 89 4.24 -2.90 13.70
C GLU A 89 5.33 -2.08 12.98
N ALA A 90 5.76 -2.55 11.80
CA ALA A 90 6.75 -1.86 10.97
C ALA A 90 6.29 -0.44 10.60
N THR A 91 7.26 0.44 10.32
CA THR A 91 6.96 1.82 9.91
C THR A 91 6.22 1.81 8.56
N ILE A 92 5.18 2.62 8.44
CA ILE A 92 4.51 2.90 7.17
C ILE A 92 4.97 4.27 6.68
N VAL A 93 5.63 4.30 5.52
CA VAL A 93 6.19 5.51 4.93
C VAL A 93 5.38 5.92 3.71
N THR A 94 4.75 7.09 3.75
CA THR A 94 3.93 7.59 2.64
C THR A 94 4.60 8.73 1.88
N ASP A 95 4.40 8.81 0.57
CA ASP A 95 4.98 9.92 -0.23
C ASP A 95 4.39 11.29 0.16
N ILE A 96 3.08 11.37 0.40
CA ILE A 96 2.37 12.61 0.72
C ILE A 96 1.53 12.55 2.01
N THR A 97 1.05 13.72 2.45
CA THR A 97 0.26 13.86 3.68
C THR A 97 -1.13 13.20 3.57
N MET A 98 -1.78 13.24 2.41
CA MET A 98 -3.12 12.68 2.22
C MET A 98 -3.13 11.16 2.42
N SER A 99 -2.17 10.44 1.82
CA SER A 99 -2.01 8.99 2.00
C SER A 99 -1.81 8.64 3.49
N LYS A 100 -0.95 9.38 4.21
CA LYS A 100 -0.76 9.19 5.66
C LYS A 100 -2.06 9.40 6.45
N ALA A 101 -2.86 10.39 6.10
CA ALA A 101 -4.12 10.69 6.78
C ALA A 101 -5.21 9.63 6.52
N GLY A 102 -5.19 9.00 5.33
CA GLY A 102 -6.13 7.94 4.96
C GLY A 102 -5.86 6.58 5.64
N ILE A 103 -4.63 6.34 6.10
CA ILE A 103 -4.29 5.10 6.82
C ILE A 103 -4.92 5.14 8.21
N THR A 104 -5.94 4.29 8.42
CA THR A 104 -6.59 4.12 9.73
C THR A 104 -5.60 3.60 10.78
N GLY A 105 -5.85 3.83 12.06
CA GLY A 105 -5.05 3.24 13.15
C GLY A 105 -5.72 2.02 13.78
N ARG A 106 -6.72 1.43 13.12
CA ARG A 106 -7.46 0.29 13.68
C ARG A 106 -6.75 -0.99 13.28
N GLY A 107 -6.43 -1.84 14.26
CA GLY A 107 -5.80 -3.14 14.03
C GLY A 107 -4.28 -3.15 13.98
N HIS A 108 -3.59 -2.01 14.16
CA HIS A 108 -2.13 -1.93 14.24
C HIS A 108 -1.67 -0.63 14.94
N ASN A 109 -0.44 -0.62 15.48
CA ASN A 109 0.18 0.60 16.06
C ASN A 109 1.37 1.14 15.26
N CYS A 110 1.54 0.71 14.00
CA CYS A 110 2.62 1.16 13.12
C CYS A 110 2.87 2.68 13.19
N GLU A 111 4.15 3.07 13.28
CA GLU A 111 4.52 4.46 13.11
C GLU A 111 4.23 4.90 11.66
N LYS A 112 3.52 6.02 11.50
CA LYS A 112 3.23 6.59 10.17
C LYS A 112 4.13 7.77 9.89
N ARG A 113 5.06 7.62 8.95
CA ARG A 113 5.93 8.70 8.46
C ARG A 113 5.48 9.17 7.08
N LYS A 114 5.74 10.44 6.77
CA LYS A 114 5.56 10.98 5.42
C LYS A 114 6.91 11.42 4.90
N ALA A 115 7.19 11.15 3.64
CA ALA A 115 8.38 11.62 2.95
C ALA A 115 8.32 13.14 2.81
N ILE A 116 7.27 13.67 2.16
CA ILE A 116 7.21 15.11 1.85
C ILE A 116 7.43 16.00 3.08
N GLY A 117 8.41 16.89 2.96
CA GLY A 117 8.84 17.80 4.03
C GLY A 117 10.27 17.52 4.53
N ASN A 118 10.84 16.37 4.19
CA ASN A 118 12.25 16.05 4.41
C ASN A 118 13.10 16.49 3.19
N GLY A 119 14.41 16.69 3.37
CA GLY A 119 15.32 16.95 2.23
C GLY A 119 15.10 18.28 1.51
N ALA A 120 14.54 19.30 2.18
CA ALA A 120 14.30 20.62 1.56
C ALA A 120 15.59 21.32 1.10
N GLU A 121 16.70 21.10 1.81
CA GLU A 121 18.03 21.59 1.43
C GLU A 121 18.56 20.82 0.21
N LEU A 122 18.54 19.49 0.26
CA LEU A 122 18.93 18.62 -0.85
C LEU A 122 18.19 18.95 -2.15
N ALA A 123 16.88 19.20 -2.09
CA ALA A 123 16.09 19.60 -3.25
C ALA A 123 16.56 20.94 -3.86
N LYS A 124 16.94 21.91 -3.01
CA LYS A 124 17.44 23.21 -3.47
C LYS A 124 18.83 23.10 -4.09
N GLU A 125 19.69 22.29 -3.50
CA GLU A 125 21.08 22.12 -3.94
C GLU A 125 21.19 21.36 -5.27
N THR A 126 20.35 20.35 -5.47
CA THR A 126 20.43 19.43 -6.63
C THR A 126 19.42 19.73 -7.73
N GLY A 127 18.40 20.55 -7.45
CA GLY A 127 17.31 20.84 -8.37
C GLY A 127 16.27 19.71 -8.53
N MET A 128 16.38 18.63 -7.74
CA MET A 128 15.40 17.53 -7.77
C MET A 128 14.06 17.93 -7.13
N THR A 129 13.02 17.15 -7.40
CA THR A 129 11.71 17.38 -6.76
C THR A 129 11.80 17.17 -5.25
N ARG A 130 11.01 17.93 -4.48
CA ARG A 130 10.95 17.80 -3.01
C ARG A 130 10.70 16.37 -2.55
N THR A 131 9.78 15.65 -3.21
CA THR A 131 9.46 14.27 -2.80
C THR A 131 10.60 13.30 -3.08
N ALA A 132 11.31 13.44 -4.19
CA ALA A 132 12.52 12.63 -4.45
C ALA A 132 13.61 12.89 -3.39
N ALA A 133 13.88 14.16 -3.08
CA ALA A 133 14.85 14.52 -2.03
C ALA A 133 14.43 13.98 -0.66
N SER A 134 13.13 14.01 -0.36
CA SER A 134 12.59 13.45 0.87
C SER A 134 12.79 11.94 0.99
N VAL A 135 12.61 11.18 -0.10
CA VAL A 135 12.84 9.73 -0.12
C VAL A 135 14.31 9.45 0.19
N LEU A 136 15.23 10.07 -0.54
CA LEU A 136 16.67 9.88 -0.33
C LEU A 136 17.11 10.25 1.10
N GLU A 137 16.50 11.27 1.70
CA GLU A 137 16.83 11.67 3.07
C GLU A 137 16.32 10.67 4.12
N LEU A 138 15.11 10.13 3.94
CA LEU A 138 14.58 9.09 4.81
C LEU A 138 15.35 7.76 4.64
N ASP A 139 15.80 7.47 3.44
CA ASP A 139 16.60 6.31 3.12
C ASP A 139 17.97 6.33 3.82
N LYS A 140 18.68 7.45 3.79
CA LYS A 140 19.94 7.66 4.56
C LYS A 140 19.78 7.43 6.06
N GLN A 141 18.56 7.57 6.58
CA GLN A 141 18.22 7.34 7.99
C GLN A 141 17.79 5.89 8.27
N GLY A 142 17.82 5.00 7.27
CA GLY A 142 17.40 3.60 7.37
C GLY A 142 15.90 3.41 7.55
N VAL A 143 15.08 4.41 7.19
CA VAL A 143 13.64 4.39 7.49
C VAL A 143 12.87 3.43 6.60
N TYR A 144 13.40 3.12 5.42
CA TYR A 144 12.74 2.23 4.46
C TYR A 144 13.02 0.76 4.70
N ASP A 145 14.08 0.38 5.42
CA ASP A 145 14.40 -1.02 5.67
C ASP A 145 13.33 -1.68 6.54
N GLY A 146 12.72 -2.76 6.02
CA GLY A 146 11.61 -3.47 6.64
C GLY A 146 10.29 -2.67 6.69
N ALA A 147 10.23 -1.47 6.12
CA ALA A 147 9.05 -0.63 6.14
C ALA A 147 8.02 -1.02 5.06
N VAL A 148 6.78 -0.60 5.26
CA VAL A 148 5.77 -0.57 4.19
C VAL A 148 5.83 0.80 3.52
N ALA A 149 6.28 0.85 2.27
CA ALA A 149 6.34 2.09 1.50
C ALA A 149 5.06 2.27 0.66
N THR A 150 4.44 3.44 0.72
CA THR A 150 3.26 3.77 -0.10
C THR A 150 3.53 5.01 -0.94
N ILE A 151 3.45 4.89 -2.26
CA ILE A 151 3.68 5.98 -3.21
C ILE A 151 2.43 6.15 -4.05
N GLY A 152 1.57 7.08 -3.65
CA GLY A 152 0.27 7.28 -4.30
C GLY A 152 0.20 8.45 -5.27
N ASN A 153 1.15 9.39 -5.22
CA ASN A 153 1.03 10.65 -5.96
C ASN A 153 2.27 11.05 -6.75
N ALA A 154 3.48 10.79 -6.26
CA ALA A 154 4.70 11.33 -6.88
C ALA A 154 5.49 10.27 -7.67
N PRO A 155 5.47 10.28 -9.02
CA PRO A 155 6.33 9.40 -9.82
C PRO A 155 7.82 9.52 -9.48
N THR A 156 8.27 10.74 -9.16
CA THR A 156 9.67 11.00 -8.77
C THR A 156 10.05 10.38 -7.43
N ALA A 157 9.08 10.12 -6.54
CA ALA A 157 9.33 9.39 -5.31
C ALA A 157 9.53 7.89 -5.59
N ALA A 158 8.79 7.33 -6.56
CA ALA A 158 8.96 5.94 -6.99
C ALA A 158 10.32 5.72 -7.65
N PHE A 159 10.77 6.63 -8.53
CA PHE A 159 12.14 6.55 -9.06
C PHE A 159 13.21 6.61 -7.96
N ALA A 160 13.09 7.57 -7.03
CA ALA A 160 14.06 7.68 -5.94
C ALA A 160 14.09 6.43 -5.05
N LEU A 161 12.92 5.85 -4.73
CA LEU A 161 12.86 4.62 -3.93
C LEU A 161 13.45 3.44 -4.70
N ALA A 162 13.24 3.37 -6.02
CA ALA A 162 13.85 2.33 -6.84
C ALA A 162 15.39 2.44 -6.82
N ASP A 163 15.93 3.65 -6.94
CA ASP A 163 17.38 3.88 -6.83
C ASP A 163 17.91 3.45 -5.44
N CYS A 164 17.18 3.75 -4.36
CA CYS A 164 17.54 3.26 -3.01
C CYS A 164 17.58 1.72 -2.93
N ILE A 165 16.62 1.03 -3.58
CA ILE A 165 16.57 -0.43 -3.58
C ILE A 165 17.79 -1.03 -4.31
N GLU A 166 18.19 -0.43 -5.43
CA GLU A 166 19.41 -0.82 -6.13
C GLU A 166 20.66 -0.62 -5.25
N ASP A 167 20.66 0.44 -4.45
CA ASP A 167 21.75 0.77 -3.52
C ASP A 167 21.73 -0.07 -2.23
N GLY A 168 20.74 -0.94 -2.04
CA GLY A 168 20.73 -1.95 -0.97
C GLY A 168 19.57 -1.82 0.03
N THR A 169 18.72 -0.82 -0.09
CA THR A 169 17.54 -0.65 0.77
C THR A 169 16.53 -1.76 0.54
N ARG A 170 15.91 -2.29 1.61
CA ARG A 170 14.96 -3.42 1.53
C ARG A 170 13.66 -3.13 2.27
N PRO A 171 12.67 -2.47 1.63
CA PRO A 171 11.31 -2.37 2.15
C PRO A 171 10.66 -3.75 2.28
N ALA A 172 9.79 -3.93 3.28
CA ALA A 172 9.05 -5.19 3.43
C ALA A 172 7.92 -5.34 2.40
N ALA A 173 7.33 -4.22 1.97
CA ALA A 173 6.36 -4.19 0.87
C ALA A 173 6.26 -2.76 0.30
N ILE A 174 5.92 -2.67 -0.98
CA ILE A 174 5.76 -1.39 -1.69
C ILE A 174 4.39 -1.34 -2.37
N VAL A 175 3.60 -0.32 -2.04
CA VAL A 175 2.36 0.03 -2.75
C VAL A 175 2.66 1.21 -3.66
N ALA A 176 2.98 0.94 -4.93
CA ALA A 176 3.35 1.95 -5.92
C ALA A 176 2.20 2.22 -6.90
N THR A 177 1.37 3.22 -6.58
CA THR A 177 0.26 3.67 -7.43
C THR A 177 0.35 5.16 -7.75
N PRO A 178 1.51 5.72 -8.14
CA PRO A 178 1.61 7.13 -8.48
C PRO A 178 0.70 7.45 -9.67
N VAL A 179 -0.12 8.49 -9.52
CA VAL A 179 -1.00 9.01 -10.57
C VAL A 179 -0.30 10.08 -11.41
N GLY A 180 -0.74 10.24 -12.65
CA GLY A 180 -0.28 11.31 -13.52
C GLY A 180 -0.13 10.87 -14.98
N PHE A 181 0.10 11.86 -15.85
CA PHE A 181 0.29 11.67 -17.29
C PHE A 181 1.75 11.77 -17.72
N VAL A 182 2.65 12.04 -16.77
CA VAL A 182 4.07 12.23 -17.03
C VAL A 182 4.84 11.32 -16.09
N LYS A 183 5.58 10.37 -16.66
CA LYS A 183 6.46 9.43 -15.96
C LYS A 183 5.78 8.47 -14.96
N ALA A 184 4.45 8.48 -14.87
CA ALA A 184 3.72 7.67 -13.88
C ALA A 184 3.81 6.18 -14.21
N GLU A 185 3.55 5.82 -15.47
CA GLU A 185 3.68 4.46 -15.97
C GLU A 185 5.11 3.94 -15.82
N GLU A 186 6.09 4.71 -16.28
CA GLU A 186 7.50 4.37 -16.20
C GLU A 186 7.98 4.22 -14.75
N SER A 187 7.44 5.01 -13.82
CA SER A 187 7.80 4.90 -12.41
C SER A 187 7.25 3.63 -11.73
N ARG A 188 6.05 3.17 -12.13
CA ARG A 188 5.48 1.89 -11.65
C ARG A 188 6.27 0.72 -12.21
N GLN A 189 6.58 0.79 -13.50
CA GLN A 189 7.40 -0.22 -14.16
C GLN A 189 8.77 -0.34 -13.51
N ARG A 190 9.40 0.80 -13.20
CA ARG A 190 10.69 0.83 -12.54
C ARG A 190 10.69 0.16 -11.15
N ILE A 191 9.63 0.35 -10.37
CA ILE A 191 9.48 -0.34 -9.07
C ILE A 191 9.38 -1.85 -9.26
N ARG A 192 8.61 -2.32 -10.26
CA ARG A 192 8.51 -3.77 -10.56
C ARG A 192 9.87 -4.35 -10.93
N GLU A 193 10.61 -3.69 -11.81
CA GLU A 193 11.94 -4.14 -12.24
C GLU A 193 12.91 -4.32 -11.08
N VAL A 194 12.97 -3.36 -10.14
CA VAL A 194 13.85 -3.50 -8.97
C VAL A 194 13.33 -4.51 -7.96
N SER A 195 12.01 -4.71 -7.86
CA SER A 195 11.45 -5.73 -6.98
C SER A 195 11.82 -7.13 -7.47
N GLU A 196 11.70 -7.40 -8.77
CA GLU A 196 12.10 -8.68 -9.37
C GLU A 196 13.62 -8.94 -9.29
N ALA A 197 14.43 -7.87 -9.37
CA ALA A 197 15.88 -8.00 -9.38
C ALA A 197 16.51 -8.18 -7.99
N TYR A 198 15.83 -7.72 -6.92
CA TYR A 198 16.43 -7.59 -5.58
C TYR A 198 15.61 -8.21 -4.45
N ASP A 199 14.59 -9.02 -4.79
CA ASP A 199 13.79 -9.86 -3.89
C ASP A 199 14.65 -10.65 -2.87
#